data_AF-A0A2E4QTS3-F1
#
_entry.id   AF-A0A2E4QTS3-F1
#
_cell.length_a   1.000
_cell.length_b   1.000
_cell.length_c   1.000
_cell.angle_alpha   90.00
_cell.angle_beta   90.00
_cell.angle_gamma   90.00
#
_symmetry.space_group_name_H-M   'P 1'
#
loop_
_entity.id
_entity.type
_entity.pdbx_description
1 polymer ?
#
loop_
_entity_poly.entity_id
_entity_poly.type
_entity_poly.pdbx_seq_one_letter_code
_entity_poly.pdbx_strand_id
1 'polypeptide(L)'
;MIQIRTQLQRSAQQGWWHVRELFEAALRDAGLSVLPRMAPFFPYRRTLVVRHLRRAEAIARRILVLLACAMELTSPTRRTHKTEPSRSSAKIDEPACKPQRVPGFRLTEPWPSTTPYHLRQPVGCAGPMIRFFDRDGFLSGPPPKPARIVLEGQSLLRRLQALDAVLKSPDATARRMARWLAKRRRGIRPTPLRIGAPSGRDKLWRRNPMQDPLYNYHYLARELLDRHDSRLVRPP
;
A
#
# COMPACT_ATOMS: atom_id res chain seq x y z
N MET A 1 -4.03 -7.35 28.71
CA MET A 1 -4.10 -6.45 27.52
C MET A 1 -3.02 -5.36 27.47
N ILE A 2 -2.59 -4.78 28.60
CA ILE A 2 -1.62 -3.67 28.64
C ILE A 2 -0.27 -4.03 27.96
N GLN A 3 0.28 -5.22 28.24
CA GLN A 3 1.57 -5.67 27.67
C GLN A 3 1.58 -5.76 26.14
N ILE A 4 0.47 -6.19 25.51
CA ILE A 4 0.39 -6.30 24.05
C ILE A 4 0.41 -4.90 23.42
N ARG A 5 -0.26 -3.92 24.05
CA ARG A 5 -0.31 -2.55 23.54
C ARG A 5 1.06 -1.88 23.60
N THR A 6 1.80 -2.06 24.69
CA THR A 6 3.16 -1.50 24.82
C THR A 6 4.13 -2.14 23.82
N GLN A 7 4.03 -3.46 23.60
CA GLN A 7 4.82 -4.16 22.59
C GLN A 7 4.51 -3.64 21.17
N LEU A 8 3.23 -3.49 20.82
CA LEU A 8 2.81 -2.96 19.51
C LEU A 8 3.29 -1.52 19.29
N GLN A 9 3.26 -0.68 20.33
CA GLN A 9 3.79 0.68 20.26
C GLN A 9 5.30 0.69 20.01
N ARG A 10 6.07 -0.14 20.72
CA ARG A 10 7.52 -0.28 20.49
C ARG A 10 7.82 -0.77 19.07
N SER A 11 7.12 -1.81 18.61
CA SER A 11 7.27 -2.31 17.24
C SER A 11 6.91 -1.24 16.19
N ALA A 12 5.86 -0.45 16.43
CA ALA A 12 5.47 0.64 15.54
C ALA A 12 6.52 1.76 15.52
N GLN A 13 7.06 2.16 16.67
CA GLN A 13 8.15 3.14 16.78
C GLN A 13 9.38 2.69 16.00
N GLN A 14 9.84 1.45 16.23
CA GLN A 14 10.94 0.86 15.47
C GLN A 14 10.63 0.82 13.97
N GLY A 15 9.38 0.53 13.60
CA GLY A 15 8.97 0.48 12.21
C GLY A 15 9.04 1.86 11.55
N TRP A 16 8.61 2.91 12.24
CA TRP A 16 8.69 4.28 11.75
C TRP A 16 10.12 4.74 11.54
N TRP A 17 11.04 4.30 12.40
CA TRP A 17 12.47 4.54 12.21
C TRP A 17 12.97 3.95 10.88
N HIS A 18 12.66 2.69 10.58
CA HIS A 18 13.00 2.07 9.29
C HIS A 18 12.36 2.77 8.08
N VAL A 19 11.12 3.25 8.21
CA VAL A 19 10.45 4.03 7.15
C VAL A 19 11.22 5.33 6.89
N ARG A 20 11.64 6.04 7.94
CA ARG A 20 12.43 7.27 7.83
C ARG A 20 13.77 7.02 7.17
N GLU A 21 14.51 6.00 7.60
CA GLU A 21 15.81 5.66 6.98
C GLU A 21 15.69 5.37 5.48
N LEU A 22 14.68 4.57 5.09
CA LEU A 22 14.44 4.25 3.68
C LEU A 22 13.96 5.48 2.89
N PHE A 23 13.18 6.36 3.52
CA PHE A 23 12.75 7.62 2.91
C PHE A 23 13.92 8.57 2.70
N GLU A 24 14.80 8.72 3.68
CA GLU A 24 16.02 9.52 3.59
C GLU A 24 17.02 8.94 2.59
N ALA A 25 17.17 7.61 2.51
CA ALA A 25 17.93 6.96 1.45
C ALA A 25 17.35 7.30 0.06
N ALA A 26 16.03 7.21 -0.09
CA ALA A 26 15.36 7.61 -1.33
C ALA A 26 15.56 9.09 -1.66
N LEU A 27 15.55 9.98 -0.65
CA LEU A 27 15.81 11.41 -0.83
C LEU A 27 17.28 11.70 -1.18
N ARG A 28 18.25 10.98 -0.60
CA ARG A 28 19.67 11.10 -0.96
C ARG A 28 19.91 10.65 -2.41
N ASP A 29 19.36 9.50 -2.78
CA ASP A 29 19.45 8.98 -4.15
C ASP A 29 18.72 9.88 -5.16
N ALA A 30 17.60 10.49 -4.74
CA ALA A 30 16.87 11.46 -5.54
C ALA A 30 17.56 12.83 -5.60
N GLY A 31 18.18 13.30 -4.51
CA GLY A 31 18.80 14.61 -4.36
C GLY A 31 20.00 14.82 -5.27
N LEU A 32 20.74 13.75 -5.58
CA LEU A 32 21.72 13.75 -6.68
C LEU A 32 21.09 13.88 -8.09
N SER A 33 19.77 14.01 -8.18
CA SER A 33 18.97 14.14 -9.42
C SER A 33 17.84 15.19 -9.34
N VAL A 34 17.75 15.98 -8.25
CA VAL A 34 16.83 17.13 -8.14
C VAL A 34 17.44 18.41 -8.73
N LEU A 35 18.69 18.37 -9.21
CA LEU A 35 19.25 19.46 -10.00
C LEU A 35 18.51 19.57 -11.36
N PRO A 36 18.06 20.76 -11.78
CA PRO A 36 16.87 20.88 -12.62
C PRO A 36 17.12 20.71 -14.12
N ARG A 37 18.30 20.29 -14.56
CA ARG A 37 18.62 20.17 -15.99
C ARG A 37 19.35 18.87 -16.30
N MET A 38 18.60 17.98 -16.95
CA MET A 38 19.06 17.24 -18.11
C MET A 38 20.32 16.39 -17.94
N ALA A 39 20.31 15.45 -17.01
CA ALA A 39 20.99 14.18 -17.27
C ALA A 39 19.92 13.12 -17.52
N PRO A 40 20.03 12.27 -18.56
CA PRO A 40 19.17 11.11 -18.66
C PRO A 40 19.34 10.36 -17.35
N PHE A 41 18.28 10.32 -16.54
CA PHE A 41 18.26 9.61 -15.27
C PHE A 41 18.89 8.24 -15.53
N PHE A 42 20.07 7.98 -14.97
CA PHE A 42 20.68 6.67 -15.06
C PHE A 42 19.60 5.69 -14.59
N PRO A 43 19.11 4.77 -15.46
CA PRO A 43 17.95 3.93 -15.15
C PRO A 43 18.14 3.15 -13.84
N TYR A 44 19.40 2.93 -13.48
CA TYR A 44 19.84 2.42 -12.20
C TYR A 44 19.39 3.26 -10.98
N ARG A 45 19.64 4.58 -10.94
CA ARG A 45 19.30 5.42 -9.77
C ARG A 45 17.80 5.51 -9.55
N ARG A 46 17.02 5.65 -10.63
CA ARG A 46 15.56 5.60 -10.55
C ARG A 46 15.07 4.27 -9.99
N THR A 47 15.73 3.18 -10.34
CA THR A 47 15.41 1.85 -9.79
C THR A 47 15.70 1.78 -8.29
N LEU A 48 16.81 2.37 -7.81
CA LEU A 48 17.14 2.47 -6.39
C LEU A 48 16.10 3.30 -5.62
N VAL A 49 15.79 4.51 -6.09
CA VAL A 49 14.77 5.37 -5.45
C VAL A 49 13.42 4.65 -5.38
N VAL A 50 12.97 4.04 -6.48
CA VAL A 50 11.72 3.27 -6.51
C VAL A 50 11.77 2.07 -5.57
N ARG A 51 12.92 1.40 -5.44
CA ARG A 51 13.12 0.26 -4.54
C ARG A 51 13.02 0.70 -3.07
N HIS A 52 13.73 1.76 -2.68
CA HIS A 52 13.66 2.32 -1.32
C HIS A 52 12.24 2.76 -0.98
N LEU A 53 11.59 3.52 -1.88
CA LEU A 53 10.21 3.96 -1.67
C LEU A 53 9.23 2.80 -1.56
N ARG A 54 9.30 1.80 -2.44
CA ARG A 54 8.40 0.64 -2.35
C ARG A 54 8.51 -0.06 -0.99
N ARG A 55 9.73 -0.19 -0.45
CA ARG A 55 9.94 -0.78 0.88
C ARG A 55 9.41 0.11 1.99
N ALA A 56 9.74 1.41 1.96
CA ALA A 56 9.27 2.37 2.96
C ALA A 56 7.74 2.42 3.02
N GLU A 57 7.09 2.51 1.86
CA GLU A 57 5.64 2.49 1.73
C GLU A 57 5.02 1.17 2.23
N ALA A 58 5.66 0.04 1.92
CA ALA A 58 5.19 -1.27 2.36
C ALA A 58 5.25 -1.40 3.89
N ILE A 59 6.35 -0.97 4.52
CA ILE A 59 6.50 -0.95 5.98
C ILE A 59 5.49 0.01 6.60
N ALA A 60 5.42 1.26 6.11
CA ALA A 60 4.50 2.28 6.61
C ALA A 60 3.05 1.79 6.61
N ARG A 61 2.62 1.14 5.53
CA ARG A 61 1.27 0.59 5.43
C ARG A 61 0.98 -0.48 6.49
N ARG A 62 1.94 -1.37 6.77
CA ARG A 62 1.79 -2.41 7.79
C ARG A 62 1.71 -1.80 9.18
N ILE A 63 2.56 -0.82 9.49
CA ILE A 63 2.49 -0.07 10.76
C ILE A 63 1.14 0.63 10.91
N LEU A 64 0.65 1.27 9.84
CA LEU A 64 -0.67 1.91 9.85
C LEU A 64 -1.80 0.90 10.11
N VAL A 65 -1.70 -0.33 9.60
CA VAL A 65 -2.65 -1.41 9.93
C VAL A 65 -2.53 -1.82 11.40
N LEU A 66 -1.31 -2.00 11.93
CA LEU A 66 -1.09 -2.33 13.34
C LEU A 66 -1.72 -1.27 14.26
N LEU A 67 -1.43 0.01 14.00
CA LEU A 67 -1.98 1.14 14.74
C LEU A 67 -3.50 1.21 14.59
N ALA A 68 -4.02 1.02 13.38
CA ALA A 68 -5.45 1.05 13.12
C ALA A 68 -6.22 -0.08 13.83
N CYS A 69 -5.67 -1.29 13.88
CA CYS A 69 -6.26 -2.42 14.62
C CYS A 69 -6.19 -2.23 16.14
N ALA A 70 -5.22 -1.47 16.64
CA ALA A 70 -5.10 -1.12 18.06
C ALA A 70 -5.99 0.07 18.47
N MET A 71 -6.52 0.83 17.51
CA MET A 71 -7.44 1.93 17.78
C MET A 71 -8.85 1.39 18.05
N GLU A 72 -9.34 1.67 19.25
CA GLU A 72 -10.76 1.55 19.56
C GLU A 72 -11.48 2.71 18.86
N LEU A 73 -12.08 2.41 17.71
CA LEU A 73 -13.04 3.33 17.12
C LEU A 73 -14.30 3.21 17.96
N THR A 74 -14.60 4.25 18.71
CA THR A 74 -16.00 4.52 19.08
C THR A 74 -16.76 4.49 17.76
N SER A 75 -17.65 3.51 17.62
CA SER A 75 -18.38 3.25 16.39
C SER A 75 -18.85 4.58 15.82
N PRO A 76 -18.57 4.90 14.54
CA PRO A 76 -18.97 6.17 14.01
C PRO A 76 -20.49 6.22 14.13
N THR A 77 -20.99 7.12 14.99
CA THR A 77 -22.41 7.44 15.08
C THR A 77 -22.87 7.58 13.66
N ARG A 78 -23.70 6.63 13.22
CA ARG A 78 -24.15 6.51 11.84
C ARG A 78 -24.67 7.91 11.51
N ARG A 79 -23.93 8.68 10.70
CA ARG A 79 -24.36 10.04 10.34
C ARG A 79 -25.73 9.82 9.73
N THR A 80 -26.76 10.18 10.48
CA THR A 80 -28.11 10.22 9.98
C THR A 80 -28.01 11.13 8.78
N HIS A 81 -28.24 10.55 7.59
CA HIS A 81 -28.36 11.35 6.39
C HIS A 81 -29.54 12.28 6.66
N LYS A 82 -29.28 13.49 7.15
CA LYS A 82 -30.19 14.61 6.96
C LYS A 82 -30.16 14.88 5.47
N THR A 83 -31.02 14.17 4.75
CA THR A 83 -31.54 14.58 3.46
C THR A 83 -32.35 15.85 3.69
N GLU A 84 -31.66 16.99 3.80
CA GLU A 84 -32.29 18.27 3.52
C GLU A 84 -31.98 18.57 2.04
N PRO A 85 -32.96 18.43 1.13
CA PRO A 85 -32.79 18.88 -0.25
C PRO A 85 -32.85 20.41 -0.24
N SER A 86 -31.70 21.06 -0.05
CA SER A 86 -31.60 22.50 -0.27
C SER A 86 -31.60 22.74 -1.79
N ARG A 87 -32.81 22.95 -2.32
CA ARG A 87 -33.00 23.66 -3.59
C ARG A 87 -32.67 25.12 -3.34
N SER A 88 -31.45 25.54 -3.62
CA SER A 88 -31.18 26.95 -3.92
C SER A 88 -30.41 27.06 -5.23
N SER A 89 -31.14 27.61 -6.19
CA SER A 89 -30.71 28.04 -7.51
C SER A 89 -29.68 29.17 -7.44
N ALA A 90 -28.78 29.14 -8.43
CA ALA A 90 -28.05 30.27 -9.02
C ALA A 90 -27.00 31.00 -8.16
N LYS A 91 -25.73 30.84 -8.54
CA LYS A 91 -24.91 31.93 -9.10
C LYS A 91 -23.64 31.38 -9.77
N ILE A 92 -23.25 32.10 -10.81
CA ILE A 92 -22.30 31.77 -11.88
C ILE A 92 -20.85 31.89 -11.39
N ASP A 93 -20.12 30.80 -11.60
CA ASP A 93 -18.74 30.65 -12.08
C ASP A 93 -17.65 31.66 -11.66
N GLU A 94 -17.02 31.41 -10.52
CA GLU A 94 -15.56 31.45 -10.43
C GLU A 94 -15.04 30.02 -10.29
N PRO A 95 -14.03 29.57 -11.07
CA PRO A 95 -13.39 28.29 -10.83
C PRO A 95 -12.56 28.42 -9.56
N ALA A 96 -13.21 28.28 -8.40
CA ALA A 96 -12.54 28.17 -7.12
C ALA A 96 -11.48 27.09 -7.28
N CYS A 97 -10.22 27.53 -7.33
CA CYS A 97 -9.06 26.67 -7.53
C CYS A 97 -9.04 25.73 -6.33
N LYS A 98 -9.67 24.56 -6.50
CA LYS A 98 -9.84 23.59 -5.41
C LYS A 98 -8.43 23.34 -4.89
N PRO A 99 -8.16 23.53 -3.59
CA PRO A 99 -6.82 23.35 -3.05
C PRO A 99 -6.33 22.00 -3.51
N GLN A 100 -5.23 21.99 -4.26
CA GLN A 100 -4.72 20.81 -4.93
C GLN A 100 -4.43 19.77 -3.85
N ARG A 101 -5.37 18.85 -3.66
CA ARG A 101 -5.30 17.87 -2.57
C ARG A 101 -4.06 17.03 -2.83
N VAL A 102 -3.11 17.10 -1.90
CA VAL A 102 -1.92 16.23 -1.93
C VAL A 102 -2.42 14.80 -2.15
N PRO A 103 -1.97 14.11 -3.21
CA PRO A 103 -2.46 12.78 -3.52
C PRO A 103 -2.17 11.89 -2.33
N GLY A 104 -3.24 11.43 -1.68
CA GLY A 104 -3.11 10.59 -0.50
C GLY A 104 -2.36 9.31 -0.86
N PHE A 105 -1.55 8.82 0.09
CA PHE A 105 -1.00 7.48 0.03
C PHE A 105 -2.12 6.50 -0.33
N ARG A 106 -1.97 5.75 -1.44
CA ARG A 106 -2.91 4.66 -1.74
C ARG A 106 -2.78 3.66 -0.60
N LEU A 107 -3.76 3.70 0.31
CA LEU A 107 -3.79 2.88 1.52
C LEU A 107 -3.77 1.39 1.19
N THR A 108 -4.20 1.02 -0.02
CA THR A 108 -4.02 -0.31 -0.59
C THR A 108 -2.69 -0.38 -1.34
N GLU A 109 -1.92 -1.47 -1.14
CA GLU A 109 -0.83 -1.78 -2.08
C GLU A 109 -1.42 -1.81 -3.49
N PRO A 110 -0.72 -1.27 -4.52
CA PRO A 110 -1.13 -1.54 -5.89
C PRO A 110 -1.09 -3.05 -6.06
N TRP A 111 -2.28 -3.64 -6.06
CA TRP A 111 -2.45 -5.05 -6.37
C TRP A 111 -1.87 -5.22 -7.77
N PRO A 112 -0.92 -6.15 -8.03
CA PRO A 112 -0.90 -6.71 -9.35
C PRO A 112 -2.29 -7.34 -9.53
N SER A 113 -3.07 -6.77 -10.44
CA SER A 113 -4.46 -7.06 -10.75
C SER A 113 -5.52 -6.24 -9.99
N THR A 114 -5.97 -5.20 -10.68
CA THR A 114 -7.27 -4.55 -10.56
C THR A 114 -8.44 -5.49 -10.85
N THR A 115 -8.19 -6.77 -11.19
CA THR A 115 -9.26 -7.74 -11.42
C THR A 115 -9.80 -8.24 -10.08
N PRO A 116 -11.13 -8.18 -9.85
CA PRO A 116 -11.76 -8.78 -8.69
C PRO A 116 -11.50 -10.29 -8.66
N TYR A 117 -11.57 -10.89 -7.47
CA TYR A 117 -11.14 -12.28 -7.22
C TYR A 117 -11.74 -13.31 -8.19
N HIS A 118 -13.01 -13.13 -8.59
CA HIS A 118 -13.71 -13.98 -9.56
C HIS A 118 -13.28 -13.78 -11.01
N LEU A 119 -12.60 -12.67 -11.34
CA LEU A 119 -12.02 -12.38 -12.66
C LEU A 119 -10.51 -12.64 -12.70
N ARG A 120 -9.95 -13.21 -11.65
CA ARG A 120 -8.59 -13.72 -11.69
C ARG A 120 -8.65 -15.09 -12.33
N GLN A 121 -8.07 -15.20 -13.53
CA GLN A 121 -7.66 -16.51 -13.99
C GLN A 121 -6.82 -17.14 -12.87
N PRO A 122 -7.03 -18.43 -12.56
CA PRO A 122 -6.13 -19.12 -11.65
C PRO A 122 -4.72 -18.80 -12.11
N VAL A 123 -3.83 -18.44 -11.18
CA VAL A 123 -2.40 -18.42 -11.49
C VAL A 123 -2.15 -19.85 -11.91
N GLY A 124 -2.17 -20.13 -13.21
CA GLY A 124 -1.75 -21.38 -13.75
C GLY A 124 -0.34 -21.51 -13.23
N CYS A 125 -0.15 -22.34 -12.21
CA CYS A 125 1.10 -23.04 -12.10
C CYS A 125 1.31 -23.54 -13.52
N ALA A 126 2.34 -23.03 -14.19
CA ALA A 126 2.81 -23.66 -15.40
C ALA A 126 3.01 -25.11 -14.96
N GLY A 127 2.08 -25.99 -15.35
CA GLY A 127 2.23 -27.41 -15.13
C GLY A 127 3.56 -27.83 -15.75
N PRO A 128 4.09 -29.01 -15.40
CA PRO A 128 5.23 -29.54 -16.13
C PRO A 128 4.94 -29.41 -17.62
N MET A 129 5.75 -28.60 -18.29
CA MET A 129 5.59 -28.28 -19.71
C MET A 129 5.93 -29.57 -20.44
N ILE A 130 4.91 -30.35 -20.83
CA ILE A 130 5.11 -31.59 -21.57
C ILE A 130 5.53 -31.20 -22.99
N ARG A 131 6.84 -30.96 -23.15
CA ARG A 131 7.47 -30.52 -24.42
C ARG A 131 7.14 -31.40 -25.62
N PHE A 132 6.61 -32.60 -25.40
CA PHE A 132 6.24 -33.56 -26.44
C PHE A 132 4.97 -33.17 -27.23
N PHE A 133 4.08 -32.34 -26.68
CA PHE A 133 2.85 -31.90 -27.38
C PHE A 133 2.97 -30.52 -28.06
N ASP A 134 4.10 -29.83 -27.90
CA ASP A 134 4.33 -28.49 -28.48
C ASP A 134 4.78 -28.51 -29.95
N ARG A 135 4.91 -29.69 -30.58
CA ARG A 135 5.38 -29.81 -31.97
C ARG A 135 4.45 -29.16 -33.00
N ASP A 136 3.15 -29.06 -32.70
CA ASP A 136 2.14 -28.57 -33.65
C ASP A 136 1.75 -27.10 -33.43
N GLY A 137 2.48 -26.35 -32.59
CA GLY A 137 2.32 -24.90 -32.44
C GLY A 137 0.97 -24.45 -31.85
N PHE A 138 0.13 -25.37 -31.36
CA PHE A 138 -1.24 -25.09 -30.94
C PHE A 138 -1.35 -24.48 -29.53
N LEU A 139 -0.29 -24.54 -28.72
CA LEU A 139 -0.29 -23.99 -27.37
C LEU A 139 0.27 -22.57 -27.39
N SER A 140 -0.67 -21.62 -27.36
CA SER A 140 -0.52 -20.19 -27.05
C SER A 140 0.81 -19.84 -26.40
N GLY A 141 1.62 -19.05 -27.10
CA GLY A 141 2.92 -18.57 -26.64
C GLY A 141 2.87 -17.93 -25.24
N PRO A 142 4.01 -17.78 -24.57
CA PRO A 142 4.06 -17.26 -23.21
C PRO A 142 3.32 -15.91 -23.15
N PRO A 143 2.46 -15.69 -22.15
CA PRO A 143 1.66 -14.48 -22.08
C PRO A 143 2.57 -13.25 -22.17
N PRO A 144 2.16 -12.21 -22.91
CA PRO A 144 2.98 -11.02 -23.09
C PRO A 144 3.39 -10.48 -21.72
N LYS A 145 4.71 -10.30 -21.53
CA LYS A 145 5.23 -9.72 -20.29
C LYS A 145 4.55 -8.36 -20.11
N PRO A 146 3.95 -8.07 -18.95
CA PRO A 146 3.29 -6.79 -18.74
C PRO A 146 4.28 -5.66 -19.00
N ALA A 147 3.85 -4.65 -19.77
CA ALA A 147 4.67 -3.50 -20.08
C ALA A 147 5.29 -2.94 -18.80
N ARG A 148 6.62 -2.73 -18.80
CA ARG A 148 7.31 -2.13 -17.66
C ARG A 148 6.79 -0.69 -17.52
N ILE A 149 5.94 -0.45 -16.52
CA ILE A 149 5.43 0.90 -16.24
C ILE A 149 6.62 1.80 -15.91
N VAL A 150 6.96 2.66 -16.86
CA VAL A 150 7.95 3.72 -16.68
C VAL A 150 7.28 4.78 -15.80
N LEU A 151 7.44 4.70 -14.47
CA LEU A 151 6.96 5.68 -13.48
C LEU A 151 7.47 7.11 -13.78
N GLU A 152 6.74 7.93 -14.51
CA GLU A 152 7.09 9.32 -14.82
C GLU A 152 7.58 10.09 -13.58
N GLY A 153 8.53 11.03 -13.73
CA GLY A 153 9.12 11.76 -12.61
C GLY A 153 8.09 12.40 -11.66
N GLN A 154 6.97 12.90 -12.20
CA GLN A 154 5.86 13.43 -11.40
C GLN A 154 5.20 12.38 -10.50
N SER A 155 5.07 11.14 -10.97
CA SER A 155 4.49 10.05 -10.16
C SER A 155 5.38 9.69 -8.96
N LEU A 156 6.69 9.82 -9.11
CA LEU A 156 7.67 9.60 -8.04
C LEU A 156 7.59 10.70 -6.98
N LEU A 157 7.54 11.95 -7.42
CA LEU A 157 7.37 13.12 -6.54
C LEU A 157 6.07 13.01 -5.72
N ARG A 158 4.96 12.63 -6.35
CA ARG A 158 3.68 12.40 -5.64
C ARG A 158 3.80 11.33 -4.56
N ARG A 159 4.55 10.25 -4.82
CA ARG A 159 4.79 9.18 -3.82
C ARG A 159 5.65 9.67 -2.66
N LEU A 160 6.70 10.44 -2.94
CA LEU A 160 7.53 11.08 -1.91
C LEU A 160 6.71 12.01 -1.03
N GLN A 161 5.92 12.90 -1.61
CA GLN A 161 5.02 13.81 -0.89
C GLN A 161 3.99 13.06 -0.05
N ALA A 162 3.41 11.98 -0.59
CA ALA A 162 2.45 11.16 0.13
C ALA A 162 3.09 10.47 1.35
N LEU A 163 4.30 9.94 1.21
CA LEU A 163 5.01 9.29 2.31
C LEU A 163 5.47 10.30 3.37
N ASP A 164 5.95 11.48 2.95
CA ASP A 164 6.26 12.60 3.85
C ASP A 164 5.04 13.03 4.68
N ALA A 165 3.88 13.17 4.05
CA ALA A 165 2.64 13.51 4.75
C ALA A 165 2.25 12.45 5.80
N VAL A 166 2.49 11.16 5.52
CA VAL A 166 2.27 10.07 6.47
C VAL A 166 3.25 10.14 7.63
N LEU A 167 4.53 10.42 7.37
CA LEU A 167 5.56 10.57 8.40
C LEU A 167 5.30 11.76 9.33
N LYS A 168 4.76 12.86 8.79
CA LYS A 168 4.35 14.05 9.57
C LYS A 168 3.11 13.82 10.42
N SER A 169 2.20 12.97 9.97
CA SER A 169 0.90 12.76 10.63
C SER A 169 0.46 11.28 10.67
N PRO A 170 1.23 10.41 11.34
CA PRO A 170 0.98 8.97 11.35
C PRO A 170 -0.38 8.64 11.99
N ASP A 171 -0.75 9.31 13.09
CA ASP A 171 -2.00 9.04 13.81
C ASP A 171 -3.25 9.45 13.03
N ALA A 172 -3.19 10.55 12.29
CA ALA A 172 -4.30 10.98 11.43
C ALA A 172 -4.54 9.96 10.31
N THR A 173 -3.45 9.43 9.74
CA THR A 173 -3.49 8.40 8.71
C THR A 173 -3.97 7.07 9.28
N ALA A 174 -3.50 6.67 10.46
CA ALA A 174 -3.94 5.45 11.15
C ALA A 174 -5.44 5.53 11.51
N ARG A 175 -5.94 6.66 12.00
CA ARG A 175 -7.39 6.88 12.21
C ARG A 175 -8.21 6.79 10.93
N ARG A 176 -7.67 7.25 9.80
CA ARG A 176 -8.32 7.07 8.48
C ARG A 176 -8.34 5.59 8.09
N MET A 177 -7.24 4.87 8.28
CA MET A 177 -7.13 3.43 8.03
C MET A 177 -8.11 2.65 8.91
N ALA A 178 -8.19 2.96 10.19
CA ALA A 178 -9.10 2.34 11.13
C ALA A 178 -10.56 2.53 10.66
N ARG A 179 -10.98 3.75 10.34
CA ARG A 179 -12.33 4.02 9.81
C ARG A 179 -12.62 3.26 8.52
N TRP A 180 -11.61 3.08 7.67
CA TRP A 180 -11.75 2.30 6.46
C TRP A 180 -11.90 0.80 6.77
N LEU A 181 -11.13 0.26 7.72
CA LEU A 181 -11.25 -1.12 8.22
C LEU A 181 -12.60 -1.40 8.86
N ALA A 182 -13.12 -0.48 9.67
CA ALA A 182 -14.46 -0.63 10.27
C ALA A 182 -15.59 -0.67 9.22
N LYS A 183 -15.40 -0.02 8.07
CA LYS A 183 -16.34 -0.05 6.94
C LYS A 183 -16.11 -1.23 5.99
N ARG A 184 -15.05 -2.00 6.18
CA ARG A 184 -14.70 -3.12 5.31
C ARG A 184 -15.50 -4.34 5.74
N ARG A 185 -16.33 -4.85 4.83
CA ARG A 185 -16.92 -6.18 4.95
C ARG A 185 -15.95 -7.20 4.34
N ARG A 186 -15.69 -8.29 5.06
CA ARG A 186 -14.87 -9.41 4.57
C ARG A 186 -15.43 -9.90 3.23
N GLY A 187 -14.56 -10.14 2.24
CA GLY A 187 -14.96 -10.59 0.90
C GLY A 187 -15.38 -9.48 -0.09
N ILE A 188 -15.84 -8.31 0.37
CA ILE A 188 -16.34 -7.25 -0.51
C ILE A 188 -15.24 -6.22 -0.86
N ARG A 189 -14.38 -5.87 0.11
CA ARG A 189 -13.34 -4.84 -0.11
C ARG A 189 -11.92 -5.43 -0.08
N PRO A 190 -11.03 -4.91 -0.96
CA PRO A 190 -9.63 -5.35 -1.02
C PRO A 190 -8.98 -5.21 0.35
N THR A 191 -8.06 -6.12 0.70
CA THR A 191 -7.23 -6.00 1.90
C THR A 191 -6.25 -4.83 1.76
N PRO A 192 -5.88 -4.14 2.85
CA PRO A 192 -4.82 -3.14 2.78
C PRO A 192 -3.46 -3.80 2.50
N LEU A 193 -3.30 -5.06 2.90
CA LEU A 193 -2.11 -5.86 2.67
C LEU A 193 -2.26 -6.75 1.43
N ARG A 194 -1.19 -6.94 0.66
CA ARG A 194 -1.16 -7.91 -0.44
C ARG A 194 -1.23 -9.34 0.10
N ILE A 195 -1.90 -10.22 -0.65
CA ILE A 195 -1.91 -11.67 -0.40
C ILE A 195 -0.54 -12.24 -0.79
N GLY A 196 0.07 -12.99 0.13
CA GLY A 196 1.38 -13.61 -0.07
C GLY A 196 2.52 -12.68 0.36
N ALA A 197 3.63 -12.67 -0.38
CA ALA A 197 4.81 -11.90 0.00
C ALA A 197 4.58 -10.37 -0.08
N PRO A 198 5.20 -9.59 0.82
CA PRO A 198 5.12 -8.13 0.82
C PRO A 198 5.72 -7.50 -0.45
N SER A 199 5.18 -6.35 -0.87
CA SER A 199 5.78 -5.55 -1.95
C SER A 199 7.13 -4.96 -1.52
N GLY A 200 8.06 -4.75 -2.47
CA GLY A 200 9.43 -4.28 -2.16
C GLY A 200 10.44 -5.40 -1.84
N ARG A 201 9.99 -6.66 -1.92
CA ARG A 201 10.79 -7.89 -1.84
C ARG A 201 11.92 -7.86 -2.89
N ASP A 202 13.17 -7.92 -2.44
CA ASP A 202 14.32 -8.17 -3.33
C ASP A 202 14.54 -9.69 -3.50
N LYS A 203 15.40 -10.16 -4.40
CA LYS A 203 15.75 -11.60 -4.48
C LYS A 203 16.77 -12.01 -3.42
N LEU A 204 17.56 -11.05 -2.93
CA LEU A 204 18.71 -11.27 -2.04
C LEU A 204 18.36 -11.65 -0.59
N TRP A 205 17.13 -11.43 -0.11
CA TRP A 205 16.77 -11.74 1.29
C TRP A 205 16.60 -13.24 1.58
N ARG A 206 16.68 -14.12 0.58
CA ARG A 206 16.47 -15.58 0.74
C ARG A 206 17.29 -16.21 1.87
N ARG A 207 18.35 -15.56 2.34
CA ARG A 207 19.19 -16.02 3.45
C ARG A 207 18.48 -16.01 4.81
N ASN A 208 17.59 -15.05 5.10
CA ASN A 208 16.77 -15.10 6.32
C ASN A 208 15.53 -14.16 6.25
N PRO A 209 14.32 -14.68 5.97
CA PRO A 209 13.09 -13.87 5.97
C PRO A 209 12.82 -13.15 7.28
N MET A 210 13.15 -13.77 8.43
CA MET A 210 12.76 -13.26 9.74
C MET A 210 13.64 -12.10 10.23
N GLN A 211 14.77 -11.86 9.55
CA GLN A 211 15.61 -10.70 9.81
C GLN A 211 15.17 -9.45 9.04
N ASP A 212 14.29 -9.57 8.05
CA ASP A 212 13.79 -8.42 7.31
C ASP A 212 12.63 -7.76 8.09
N PRO A 213 12.77 -6.50 8.56
CA PRO A 213 11.70 -5.78 9.26
C PRO A 213 10.38 -5.80 8.49
N LEU A 214 10.43 -5.74 7.16
CA LEU A 214 9.24 -5.78 6.31
C LEU A 214 8.40 -7.05 6.51
N TYR A 215 9.06 -8.21 6.69
CA TYR A 215 8.39 -9.49 6.92
C TYR A 215 7.79 -9.55 8.33
N ASN A 216 8.53 -9.09 9.33
CA ASN A 216 8.04 -9.06 10.71
C ASN A 216 6.78 -8.19 10.82
N TYR A 217 6.80 -6.98 10.25
CA TYR A 217 5.62 -6.13 10.20
C TYR A 217 4.50 -6.73 9.33
N HIS A 218 4.84 -7.49 8.30
CA HIS A 218 3.83 -8.13 7.44
C HIS A 218 3.03 -9.18 8.20
N TYR A 219 3.72 -10.09 8.89
CA TYR A 219 3.06 -11.16 9.66
C TYR A 219 2.24 -10.59 10.81
N LEU A 220 2.80 -9.66 11.59
CA LEU A 220 2.08 -9.00 12.68
C LEU A 220 0.83 -8.27 12.17
N ALA A 221 0.95 -7.52 11.07
CA ALA A 221 -0.18 -6.77 10.53
C ALA A 221 -1.26 -7.70 9.97
N ARG A 222 -0.87 -8.83 9.38
CA ARG A 222 -1.81 -9.83 8.87
C ARG A 222 -2.54 -10.55 9.99
N GLU A 223 -1.81 -10.99 11.02
CA GLU A 223 -2.39 -11.63 12.18
C GLU A 223 -3.41 -10.73 12.89
N LEU A 224 -3.07 -9.45 13.12
CA LEU A 224 -4.00 -8.50 13.72
C LEU A 224 -5.20 -8.20 12.82
N LEU A 225 -5.00 -8.13 11.51
CA LEU A 225 -6.09 -7.95 10.56
C LEU A 225 -7.05 -9.15 10.56
N ASP A 226 -6.52 -10.38 10.61
CA ASP A 226 -7.32 -11.60 10.66
C ASP A 226 -8.11 -11.71 11.98
N ARG A 227 -7.49 -11.33 13.11
CA ARG A 227 -8.18 -11.20 14.41
C ARG A 227 -9.27 -10.13 14.38
N HIS A 228 -9.00 -8.96 13.77
CA HIS A 228 -9.97 -7.88 13.61
C HIS A 228 -11.16 -8.33 12.75
N ASP A 229 -10.90 -8.96 11.60
CA ASP A 229 -11.95 -9.47 10.71
C ASP A 229 -12.79 -10.58 11.39
N SER A 230 -12.17 -11.42 12.25
CA SER A 230 -12.89 -12.45 13.01
C SER A 230 -13.86 -11.88 14.04
N ARG A 231 -13.55 -10.72 14.63
CA ARG A 231 -14.44 -10.01 15.56
C ARG A 231 -15.67 -9.43 14.88
N LEU A 232 -15.54 -9.03 13.60
CA LEU A 232 -16.65 -8.48 12.83
C LEU A 232 -17.67 -9.53 12.34
N VAL A 233 -17.27 -10.81 12.30
CA VAL A 233 -18.12 -11.90 11.77
C VAL A 233 -19.04 -12.48 12.83
N ARG A 234 -18.74 -12.36 14.13
CA ARG A 234 -19.67 -12.80 15.17
C ARG A 234 -20.87 -11.84 15.20
N PRO A 235 -22.08 -12.27 14.80
CA PRO A 235 -23.26 -11.49 15.13
C PRO A 235 -23.44 -11.47 16.66
N PRO A 236 -24.06 -10.41 17.22
CA PRO A 236 -24.53 -10.44 18.60
C PRO A 236 -25.51 -11.60 18.83
#